data_AF-A0A109V6H9-F1
#
_entry.id   AF-A0A109V6H9-F1
#
_cell.length_a   1.000
_cell.length_b   1.000
_cell.length_c   1.000
_cell.angle_alpha   90.00
_cell.angle_beta   90.00
_cell.angle_gamma   90.00
#
_symmetry.space_group_name_H-M   'P 1'
#
loop_
_entity.id
_entity.type
_entity.pdbx_description
1 polymer ?
#
loop_
_entity_poly.entity_id
_entity_poly.type
_entity_poly.pdbx_seq_one_letter_code
_entity_poly.pdbx_strand_id
1 'polypeptide(L)'
;MSDVAVSHTIFIIVTVILVSAVSAAVILKTYQIMSAYSQRSSAEAQSLETQLTPVYAYYNASDSSYYIFVRNSGYLTLTQAELRYVEVFLGPANGTLNMYLYSQQGGPGTWGLVTIYGSQGAS
;
A
#
# COMPACT_ATOMS: atom_id res chain seq x y z
N MET A 1 59.43 -30.06 14.78
CA MET A 1 58.04 -30.17 15.28
C MET A 1 57.39 -28.81 15.58
N SER A 2 58.14 -27.71 15.68
CA SER A 2 57.62 -26.34 15.89
C SER A 2 56.93 -25.72 14.67
N ASP A 3 57.44 -25.94 13.45
CA ASP A 3 56.95 -25.24 12.25
C ASP A 3 55.55 -25.67 11.82
N VAL A 4 55.20 -26.94 12.05
CA VAL A 4 53.85 -27.47 11.77
C VAL A 4 52.82 -26.81 12.67
N ALA A 5 53.14 -26.59 13.96
CA ALA A 5 52.24 -25.93 14.90
C ALA A 5 52.04 -24.45 14.52
N VAL A 6 53.10 -23.74 14.15
CA VAL A 6 53.03 -22.34 13.71
C VAL A 6 52.15 -22.18 12.45
N SER A 7 52.33 -23.06 11.45
CA SER A 7 51.51 -23.03 10.23
C SER A 7 50.02 -23.31 10.51
N HIS A 8 49.71 -24.26 11.40
CA HIS A 8 48.33 -24.56 11.78
C HIS A 8 47.68 -23.38 12.50
N THR A 9 48.40 -22.70 13.40
CA THR A 9 47.90 -21.51 14.09
C THR A 9 47.59 -20.37 13.13
N ILE A 10 48.47 -20.10 12.15
CA ILE A 10 48.22 -19.07 11.12
C ILE A 10 46.98 -19.42 10.29
N PHE A 11 46.82 -20.69 9.91
CA PHE A 11 45.68 -21.15 9.11
C PHE A 11 44.35 -20.99 9.86
N ILE A 12 44.33 -21.28 11.17
CA ILE A 12 43.16 -21.07 12.02
C ILE A 12 42.79 -19.58 12.10
N ILE A 13 43.78 -18.70 12.30
CA ILE A 13 43.55 -17.24 12.38
C ILE A 13 42.94 -16.72 11.07
N VAL A 14 43.51 -17.08 9.92
CA VAL A 14 42.99 -16.68 8.60
C VAL A 14 41.58 -17.20 8.37
N THR A 15 41.32 -18.46 8.74
CA THR A 15 40.00 -19.08 8.59
C THR A 15 38.96 -18.37 9.46
N VAL A 16 39.29 -18.05 10.72
CA VAL A 16 38.39 -17.32 11.62
C VAL A 16 38.04 -15.94 11.04
N ILE A 17 39.04 -15.19 10.56
CA ILE A 17 38.82 -13.87 9.95
C ILE A 17 37.89 -13.98 8.73
N LEU A 18 38.13 -14.94 7.83
CA LEU A 18 37.31 -15.14 6.64
C LEU A 18 35.88 -15.55 7.00
N VAL A 19 35.71 -16.50 7.93
CA VAL A 19 34.39 -16.93 8.41
C VAL A 19 33.66 -15.76 9.07
N SER A 20 34.33 -14.94 9.87
CA SER A 20 33.74 -13.75 10.48
C SER A 20 33.29 -12.73 9.44
N ALA A 21 34.10 -12.47 8.41
CA ALA A 21 33.74 -11.53 7.33
C ALA A 21 32.53 -12.03 6.52
N VAL A 22 32.51 -13.31 6.15
CA VAL A 22 31.37 -13.93 5.46
C VAL A 22 30.12 -13.92 6.34
N SER A 23 30.26 -14.27 7.63
CA SER A 23 29.13 -14.27 8.57
C SER A 23 28.55 -12.87 8.75
N ALA A 24 29.40 -11.85 8.88
CA ALA A 24 28.95 -10.46 8.96
C ALA A 24 28.18 -10.04 7.69
N ALA A 25 28.69 -10.40 6.51
CA ALA A 25 28.02 -10.11 5.24
C ALA A 25 26.64 -10.82 5.15
N VAL A 26 26.56 -12.09 5.54
CA VAL A 26 25.31 -12.86 5.57
C VAL A 26 24.31 -12.23 6.54
N ILE A 27 24.73 -11.90 7.76
CA ILE A 27 23.87 -11.28 8.77
C ILE A 27 23.30 -9.95 8.26
N LEU A 28 24.15 -9.10 7.68
CA LEU A 28 23.71 -7.81 7.11
C LEU A 28 22.69 -8.00 5.99
N LYS A 29 22.92 -8.95 5.08
CA LYS A 29 21.98 -9.26 4.01
C LYS A 29 20.66 -9.83 4.53
N THR A 30 20.71 -10.70 5.53
CA THR A 30 19.52 -11.24 6.20
C THR A 30 18.69 -10.11 6.81
N TYR A 31 19.31 -9.17 7.52
CA TYR A 31 18.58 -8.01 8.06
C TYR A 31 17.95 -7.13 6.98
N GLN A 32 18.64 -6.90 5.86
CA GLN A 32 18.08 -6.17 4.72
C GLN A 32 16.87 -6.87 4.10
N ILE A 33 16.91 -8.21 4.00
CA ILE A 33 15.78 -9.00 3.49
C ILE A 33 14.61 -8.95 4.47
N MET A 34 14.86 -9.13 5.77
CA MET A 34 13.82 -9.09 6.80
C MET A 34 13.15 -7.72 6.86
N SER A 35 13.91 -6.63 6.76
CA SER A 35 13.35 -5.28 6.76
C SER A 35 12.50 -5.02 5.50
N ALA A 36 12.98 -5.43 4.32
CA ALA A 36 12.22 -5.32 3.08
C ALA A 36 10.93 -6.17 3.11
N TYR A 37 10.99 -7.37 3.67
CA TYR A 37 9.84 -8.24 3.84
C TYR A 37 8.82 -7.66 4.83
N SER A 38 9.28 -7.14 5.97
CA SER A 38 8.41 -6.48 6.95
C SER A 38 7.70 -5.27 6.35
N GLN A 39 8.41 -4.45 5.57
CA GLN A 39 7.81 -3.30 4.87
C GLN A 39 6.78 -3.74 3.82
N ARG A 40 7.09 -4.77 3.01
CA ARG A 40 6.16 -5.31 2.01
C ARG A 40 4.91 -5.91 2.64
N SER A 41 5.09 -6.73 3.68
CA SER A 41 3.98 -7.33 4.42
C SER A 41 3.09 -6.27 5.08
N SER A 42 3.68 -5.18 5.58
CA SER A 42 2.92 -4.04 6.10
C SER A 42 2.16 -3.30 4.99
N ALA A 43 2.78 -3.07 3.83
CA ALA A 43 2.11 -2.45 2.69
C ALA A 43 0.98 -3.32 2.11
N GLU A 44 1.15 -4.64 2.10
CA GLU A 44 0.12 -5.60 1.67
C GLU A 44 -1.04 -5.65 2.67
N ALA A 45 -0.75 -5.65 3.98
CA ALA A 45 -1.76 -5.49 5.01
C ALA A 45 -2.54 -4.18 4.85
N GLN A 46 -1.85 -3.05 4.61
CA GLN A 46 -2.48 -1.75 4.34
C GLN A 46 -3.33 -1.75 3.06
N SER A 47 -2.89 -2.47 2.02
CA SER A 47 -3.68 -2.64 0.80
C SER A 47 -4.96 -3.43 1.03
N LEU A 48 -4.98 -4.36 1.99
CA LEU A 48 -6.19 -5.08 2.41
C LEU A 48 -7.07 -4.25 3.36
N GLU A 49 -6.47 -3.30 4.09
CA GLU A 49 -7.17 -2.39 4.99
C GLU A 49 -8.05 -1.37 4.25
N THR A 50 -7.72 -1.00 3.02
CA THR A 50 -8.47 -0.02 2.21
C THR A 50 -8.99 -0.64 0.91
N GLN A 51 -10.21 -1.18 0.96
CA GLN A 51 -10.87 -1.79 -0.19
C GLN A 51 -12.22 -1.13 -0.46
N LEU A 52 -12.38 -0.50 -1.62
CA LEU A 52 -13.61 0.14 -2.06
C LEU A 52 -14.26 -0.66 -3.18
N THR A 53 -15.50 -1.09 -2.96
CA THR A 53 -16.27 -1.90 -3.91
C THR A 53 -17.48 -1.12 -4.41
N PRO A 54 -17.61 -0.82 -5.71
CA PRO A 54 -18.83 -0.29 -6.28
C PRO A 54 -19.97 -1.30 -6.12
N VAL A 55 -21.09 -0.89 -5.54
CA VAL A 55 -22.27 -1.74 -5.30
C VAL A 55 -23.38 -1.43 -6.30
N TYR A 56 -23.58 -0.16 -6.58
CA TYR A 56 -24.65 0.30 -7.46
C TYR A 56 -24.26 1.65 -8.07
N ALA A 57 -24.70 1.91 -9.29
CA ALA A 57 -24.54 3.20 -9.93
C ALA A 57 -25.76 3.51 -10.79
N TYR A 58 -26.17 4.78 -10.83
CA TYR A 58 -27.22 5.25 -11.72
C TYR A 58 -26.98 6.69 -12.16
N TYR A 59 -27.63 7.08 -13.25
CA TYR A 59 -27.64 8.46 -13.75
C TYR A 59 -28.93 9.16 -13.32
N ASN A 60 -28.81 10.32 -12.68
CA ASN A 60 -29.94 11.18 -12.35
C ASN A 60 -30.10 12.24 -13.44
N ALA A 61 -31.23 12.22 -14.14
CA ALA A 61 -31.50 13.17 -15.21
C ALA A 61 -31.79 14.59 -14.70
N SER A 62 -32.26 14.74 -13.45
CA SER A 62 -32.69 16.04 -12.90
C SER A 62 -31.52 17.00 -12.65
N ASP A 63 -30.37 16.47 -12.22
CA ASP A 63 -29.13 17.21 -11.95
C ASP A 63 -27.99 16.83 -12.90
N SER A 64 -28.29 16.00 -13.92
CA SER A 64 -27.34 15.48 -14.90
C SER A 64 -26.07 14.87 -14.28
N SER A 65 -26.24 14.16 -13.15
CA SER A 65 -25.13 13.61 -12.37
C SER A 65 -25.18 12.10 -12.25
N TYR A 66 -24.01 11.47 -12.16
CA TYR A 66 -23.87 10.05 -11.86
C TYR A 66 -23.73 9.85 -10.36
N TYR A 67 -24.56 8.98 -9.80
CA TYR A 67 -24.51 8.56 -8.40
C TYR A 67 -23.94 7.16 -8.32
N ILE A 68 -22.82 7.00 -7.59
CA ILE A 68 -22.12 5.72 -7.42
C ILE A 68 -22.09 5.42 -5.92
N PHE A 69 -22.65 4.26 -5.56
CA PHE A 69 -22.65 3.74 -4.20
C PHE A 69 -21.46 2.82 -4.05
N VAL A 70 -20.57 3.18 -3.14
CA VAL A 70 -19.35 2.44 -2.86
C VAL A 70 -19.43 1.91 -1.44
N ARG A 71 -19.20 0.60 -1.28
CA ARG A 71 -19.03 -0.03 0.02
C ARG A 71 -17.54 -0.10 0.34
N ASN A 72 -17.17 0.43 1.50
CA ASN A 72 -15.89 0.08 2.09
C ASN A 72 -15.94 -1.37 2.58
N SER A 73 -15.19 -2.24 1.91
CA SER A 73 -15.02 -3.66 2.24
C SER A 73 -13.72 -3.92 2.99
N GLY A 74 -12.88 -2.88 3.16
CA GLY A 74 -11.67 -2.93 3.96
C GLY A 74 -11.94 -2.74 5.46
N TYR A 75 -10.90 -2.86 6.26
CA TYR A 75 -10.95 -2.78 7.72
C TYR A 75 -10.79 -1.37 8.29
N LEU A 76 -10.32 -0.40 7.49
CA LEU A 76 -10.16 0.99 7.91
C LEU A 76 -11.32 1.85 7.43
N THR A 77 -11.91 2.63 8.34
CA THR A 77 -12.89 3.66 7.98
C THR A 77 -12.20 4.83 7.28
N LEU A 78 -12.58 5.11 6.03
CA LEU A 78 -12.09 6.28 5.30
C LEU A 78 -12.75 7.56 5.80
N THR A 79 -11.94 8.54 6.14
CA THR A 79 -12.36 9.90 6.47
C THR A 79 -12.59 10.72 5.20
N GLN A 80 -13.37 11.81 5.33
CA GLN A 80 -13.62 12.74 4.22
C GLN A 80 -12.33 13.40 3.71
N ALA A 81 -11.31 13.53 4.56
CA ALA A 81 -10.00 14.05 4.21
C ALA A 81 -9.20 13.07 3.34
N GLU A 82 -9.34 11.77 3.56
CA GLU A 82 -8.63 10.74 2.78
C GLU A 82 -9.27 10.51 1.41
N LEU A 83 -10.58 10.75 1.29
CA LEU A 83 -11.28 10.70 0.00
C LEU A 83 -10.69 11.66 -1.05
N ARG A 84 -9.97 12.72 -0.65
CA ARG A 84 -9.30 13.63 -1.59
C ARG A 84 -8.23 12.93 -2.46
N TYR A 85 -7.71 11.80 -2.00
CA TYR A 85 -6.68 11.02 -2.68
C TYR A 85 -7.26 9.92 -3.58
N VAL A 86 -8.59 9.80 -3.63
CA VAL A 86 -9.25 8.83 -4.51
C VAL A 86 -9.39 9.45 -5.90
N GLU A 87 -8.88 8.75 -6.91
CA GLU A 87 -9.06 9.11 -8.30
C GLU A 87 -10.28 8.39 -8.86
N VAL A 88 -11.20 9.13 -9.47
CA VAL A 88 -12.42 8.57 -10.08
C VAL A 88 -12.33 8.73 -11.58
N PHE A 89 -12.47 7.61 -12.28
CA PHE A 89 -12.50 7.55 -13.74
C PHE A 89 -13.87 7.07 -14.19
N LEU A 90 -14.50 7.82 -15.09
CA LEU A 90 -15.79 7.46 -15.67
C LEU A 90 -15.74 7.69 -17.18
N GLY A 91 -16.33 6.76 -17.93
CA GLY A 91 -16.44 6.86 -19.37
C GLY A 91 -17.32 5.75 -19.95
N PRO A 92 -17.58 5.76 -21.26
CA PRO A 92 -18.34 4.72 -21.94
C PRO A 92 -17.56 3.40 -21.91
N ALA A 93 -18.27 2.27 -21.98
CA ALA A 93 -17.67 0.93 -21.94
C ALA A 93 -16.55 0.70 -23.00
N ASN A 94 -16.61 1.43 -24.12
CA ASN A 94 -15.63 1.36 -25.21
C ASN A 94 -15.06 2.74 -25.59
N GLY A 95 -15.02 3.69 -24.66
CA GLY A 95 -14.58 5.06 -24.92
C GLY A 95 -13.47 5.54 -24.01
N THR A 96 -13.14 6.82 -24.14
CA THR A 96 -12.16 7.49 -23.28
C THR A 96 -12.69 7.58 -21.86
N LEU A 97 -11.88 7.16 -20.89
CA LEU A 97 -12.11 7.41 -19.47
C LEU A 97 -11.66 8.83 -19.13
N ASN A 98 -12.56 9.61 -18.57
CA ASN A 98 -12.23 10.93 -18.05
C ASN A 98 -11.96 10.82 -16.55
N MET A 99 -10.91 11.50 -16.09
CA MET A 99 -10.62 11.64 -14.66
C MET A 99 -11.44 12.78 -14.07
N TYR A 100 -12.02 12.55 -12.90
CA TYR A 100 -12.76 13.54 -12.14
C TYR A 100 -11.95 13.91 -10.90
N LEU A 101 -11.87 15.20 -10.59
CA LEU A 101 -11.14 15.70 -9.43
C LEU A 101 -12.05 15.77 -8.20
N TYR A 102 -11.52 15.50 -7.01
CA TYR A 102 -12.33 15.61 -5.79
C TYR A 102 -12.66 17.08 -5.48
N SER A 103 -13.95 17.38 -5.29
CA SER A 103 -14.46 18.67 -4.84
C SER A 103 -15.67 18.48 -3.93
N GLN A 104 -15.63 19.01 -2.72
CA GLN A 104 -16.79 19.04 -1.83
C GLN A 104 -17.89 19.99 -2.32
N GLN A 105 -17.53 20.99 -3.13
CA GLN A 105 -18.47 21.95 -3.69
C GLN A 105 -19.16 21.43 -4.95
N GLY A 106 -18.66 20.31 -5.50
CA GLY A 106 -19.09 19.77 -6.78
C GLY A 106 -18.68 20.63 -7.97
N GLY A 107 -19.31 20.37 -9.12
CA GLY A 107 -19.09 21.06 -10.38
C GLY A 107 -18.67 20.15 -11.53
N PRO A 108 -18.70 20.64 -12.79
CA PRO A 108 -18.27 19.87 -13.96
C PRO A 108 -16.83 19.40 -13.84
N GLY A 109 -16.57 18.14 -14.18
CA GLY A 109 -15.23 17.54 -14.08
C GLY A 109 -14.79 17.21 -12.65
N THR A 110 -15.71 17.26 -11.69
CA THR A 110 -15.44 16.90 -10.29
C THR A 110 -16.30 15.74 -9.82
N TRP A 111 -15.82 15.05 -8.79
CA TRP A 111 -16.62 14.13 -7.99
C TRP A 111 -16.59 14.57 -6.53
N GLY A 112 -17.61 14.20 -5.77
CA GLY A 112 -17.71 14.57 -4.37
C GLY A 112 -18.53 13.56 -3.59
N LEU A 113 -18.33 13.56 -2.28
CA LEU A 113 -19.10 12.75 -1.35
C LEU A 113 -20.47 13.41 -1.14
N VAL A 114 -21.54 12.69 -1.50
CA VAL A 114 -22.91 13.14 -1.26
C VAL A 114 -23.34 12.83 0.18
N THR A 115 -23.09 11.59 0.62
CA THR A 115 -23.48 11.12 1.96
C THR A 115 -22.74 9.83 2.32
N ILE A 116 -22.62 9.54 3.61
CA ILE A 116 -22.10 8.27 4.14
C ILE A 116 -23.22 7.62 4.93
N TYR A 117 -23.57 6.39 4.55
CA TYR A 117 -24.53 5.59 5.29
C TYR A 117 -23.80 4.60 6.22
N GLY A 118 -24.24 4.53 7.47
CA GLY A 118 -23.74 3.53 8.42
C GLY A 118 -22.42 3.87 9.10
N SER A 119 -22.06 5.15 9.26
CA SER A 119 -21.02 5.47 10.25
C SER A 119 -21.52 5.06 11.63
N GLN A 120 -20.86 4.10 12.26
CA GLN A 120 -20.98 3.98 13.70
C GLN A 120 -20.34 5.23 14.30
N GLY A 121 -21.18 6.19 14.71
CA GLY A 121 -20.82 7.32 15.56
C GLY A 121 -20.73 8.67 14.84
N ALA A 122 -21.77 9.48 14.98
CA ALA A 122 -21.68 10.87 15.46
C ALA A 122 -23.11 11.37 15.74
N SER A 123 -23.53 11.18 16.99
CA SER A 123 -24.48 12.05 17.69
C SER A 123 -23.89 13.44 17.88
#